data_AF-A0A924EKY1-F1
#
_entry.id   AF-A0A924EKY1-F1
#
_cell.length_a   1.000
_cell.length_b   1.000
_cell.length_c   1.000
_cell.angle_alpha   90.00
_cell.angle_beta   90.00
_cell.angle_gamma   90.00
#
_symmetry.space_group_name_H-M   'P 1'
#
loop_
_entity.id
_entity.type
_entity.pdbx_description
1 polymer ?
#
loop_
_entity_poly.entity_id
_entity_poly.type
_entity_poly.pdbx_seq_one_letter_code
_entity_poly.pdbx_strand_id
1 'polypeptide(L)'
;MNIYKWAAATLVSAAFTACKMPVVVQKMPSRAVPATYAGSADTMREGRVNWQLYFTDRYLQALIDTALKNNQELNITLREIEMARNEVRARKGEYLPSVGIRGVAGVDKAARYTSRGASEANIEIAPGRETPEPLPDYQLAAYATWEVDIWHKLRNAKKAAVSRYLASTEGKNFVVTNLVAEVANAYYELLALDNQLDIVKQNIVIQSNALEIVKYQKEAARVTELAVRKFEAEVFKTRCLQFDIQQNIVITENRINFLLGRFPQTIERNDGAFSNLVPPPVSAGIPALLLANRPDIKKAELELTASNLDVQVAKARFYPSLGISAAVGYQAFNPSFFLKTPESILYSMIGELVAPVVNRNAIKAAYYTSGAK
;
A
#
# COMPACT_ATOMS: atom_id res chain seq x y z
N MET A 1 -14.38 30.99 -49.44
CA MET A 1 -15.20 30.43 -48.35
C MET A 1 -15.32 28.90 -48.34
N ASN A 2 -14.91 28.17 -49.39
CA ASN A 2 -15.02 26.71 -49.44
C ASN A 2 -13.83 25.95 -48.83
N ILE A 3 -12.60 26.47 -48.91
CA ILE A 3 -11.40 25.79 -48.35
C ILE A 3 -11.48 25.52 -46.85
N TYR A 4 -12.01 26.45 -46.05
CA TYR A 4 -12.18 26.25 -44.61
C TYR A 4 -13.24 25.19 -44.28
N LYS A 5 -14.28 25.03 -45.11
CA LYS A 5 -15.30 24.00 -44.95
C LYS A 5 -14.77 22.60 -45.29
N TRP A 6 -13.98 22.49 -46.37
CA TRP A 6 -13.33 21.24 -46.74
C TRP A 6 -12.22 20.84 -45.75
N ALA A 7 -11.44 21.81 -45.25
CA ALA A 7 -10.45 21.59 -44.20
C ALA A 7 -11.11 21.18 -42.87
N ALA A 8 -12.23 21.80 -42.48
CA ALA A 8 -12.99 21.38 -41.30
C ALA A 8 -13.58 19.97 -41.48
N ALA A 9 -14.12 19.65 -42.66
CA ALA A 9 -14.68 18.32 -42.95
C ALA A 9 -13.61 17.21 -42.96
N THR A 10 -12.40 17.48 -43.47
CA THR A 10 -11.29 16.52 -43.42
C THR A 10 -10.72 16.36 -42.01
N LEU A 11 -10.65 17.43 -41.20
CA LEU A 11 -10.27 17.36 -39.79
C LEU A 11 -11.28 16.52 -38.97
N VAL A 12 -12.57 16.68 -39.24
CA VAL A 12 -13.64 15.89 -38.61
C VAL A 12 -13.54 14.41 -39.05
N SER A 13 -13.37 14.11 -40.34
CA SER A 13 -13.22 12.72 -40.82
C SER A 13 -11.94 12.04 -40.32
N ALA A 14 -10.82 12.76 -40.20
CA ALA A 14 -9.59 12.22 -39.62
C ALA A 14 -9.73 11.95 -38.10
N ALA A 15 -10.55 12.72 -37.39
CA ALA A 15 -10.88 12.44 -35.98
C ALA A 15 -11.71 11.15 -35.82
N PHE A 16 -12.55 10.80 -36.80
CA PHE A 16 -13.38 9.58 -36.77
C PHE A 16 -12.59 8.30 -37.08
N THR A 17 -11.68 8.30 -38.06
CA THR A 17 -10.86 7.11 -38.38
C THR A 17 -9.78 6.83 -37.32
N ALA A 18 -9.42 7.83 -36.53
CA ALA A 18 -8.52 7.69 -35.39
C ALA A 18 -9.19 7.07 -34.14
N CYS A 19 -10.47 6.68 -34.16
CA CYS A 19 -11.18 6.15 -32.99
C CYS A 19 -11.21 4.62 -32.84
N LYS A 20 -10.40 3.84 -33.58
CA LYS A 20 -10.31 2.39 -33.36
C LYS A 20 -9.53 2.09 -32.07
N MET A 21 -10.25 2.01 -30.95
CA MET A 21 -9.71 1.62 -29.66
C MET A 21 -9.37 0.12 -29.63
N PRO A 22 -8.24 -0.27 -29.03
CA PRO A 22 -7.95 -1.67 -28.76
C PRO A 22 -8.95 -2.25 -27.74
N VAL A 23 -9.36 -3.50 -27.96
CA VAL A 23 -10.27 -4.22 -27.05
C VAL A 23 -9.42 -5.01 -26.05
N VAL A 24 -9.63 -4.79 -24.76
CA VAL A 24 -9.12 -5.65 -23.69
C VAL A 24 -10.30 -6.47 -23.18
N VAL A 25 -10.18 -7.79 -23.18
CA VAL A 25 -11.17 -8.69 -22.60
C VAL A 25 -11.01 -8.64 -21.08
N GLN A 26 -11.99 -8.05 -20.38
CA GLN A 26 -12.05 -8.15 -18.93
C GLN A 26 -12.56 -9.54 -18.54
N LYS A 27 -11.72 -10.31 -17.84
CA LYS A 27 -12.11 -11.64 -17.34
C LYS A 27 -12.92 -11.47 -16.06
N MET A 28 -14.15 -12.00 -16.04
CA MET A 28 -14.92 -12.04 -14.80
C MET A 28 -14.32 -13.09 -13.84
N PRO A 29 -14.11 -12.76 -12.56
CA PRO A 29 -13.63 -13.73 -11.60
C PRO A 29 -14.66 -14.82 -11.37
N SER A 30 -14.22 -16.08 -11.35
CA SER A 30 -15.08 -17.21 -10.96
C SER A 30 -15.46 -17.07 -9.49
N ARG A 31 -16.75 -17.23 -9.19
CA ARG A 31 -17.30 -17.23 -7.82
C ARG A 31 -17.71 -18.62 -7.34
N ALA A 32 -17.26 -19.66 -8.05
CA ALA A 32 -17.59 -21.04 -7.71
C ALA A 32 -16.93 -21.42 -6.39
N VAL A 33 -17.75 -21.70 -5.37
CA VAL A 33 -17.34 -22.21 -4.06
C VAL A 33 -18.26 -23.36 -3.68
N PRO A 34 -17.77 -24.35 -2.90
CA PRO A 34 -18.64 -25.42 -2.41
C PRO A 34 -19.74 -24.83 -1.50
N ALA A 35 -20.90 -25.48 -1.47
CA ALA A 35 -22.02 -25.04 -0.63
C ALA A 35 -21.74 -25.24 0.88
N THR A 36 -20.96 -26.25 1.25
CA THR A 36 -20.53 -26.54 2.63
C THR A 36 -19.08 -27.07 2.64
N TYR A 37 -18.34 -26.88 3.73
CA TYR A 37 -16.99 -27.45 3.88
C TYR A 37 -17.01 -28.92 4.34
N ALA A 38 -18.07 -29.36 5.05
CA ALA A 38 -18.20 -30.72 5.57
C ALA A 38 -19.66 -31.08 5.97
N GLY A 39 -20.68 -30.60 5.23
CA GLY A 39 -22.09 -30.88 5.54
C GLY A 39 -22.71 -30.06 6.70
N SER A 40 -21.92 -29.26 7.40
CA SER A 40 -22.44 -28.26 8.35
C SER A 40 -22.96 -27.03 7.60
N ALA A 41 -24.21 -26.66 7.87
CA ALA A 41 -24.90 -25.47 7.35
C ALA A 41 -25.17 -24.46 8.47
N ASP A 42 -24.34 -24.47 9.52
CA ASP A 42 -24.47 -23.53 10.61
C ASP A 42 -24.29 -22.08 10.09
N THR A 43 -25.25 -21.23 10.45
CA THR A 43 -25.29 -19.81 10.08
C THR A 43 -24.78 -18.91 11.19
N MET A 44 -24.39 -19.47 12.36
CA MET A 44 -23.75 -18.71 13.42
C MET A 44 -22.46 -18.07 12.90
N ARG A 45 -22.36 -16.75 13.07
CA ARG A 45 -21.36 -15.87 12.45
C ARG A 45 -20.03 -15.93 13.21
N GLU A 46 -19.37 -17.08 13.23
CA GLU A 46 -18.08 -17.22 13.93
C GLU A 46 -16.95 -16.40 13.32
N GLY A 47 -17.06 -15.99 12.04
CA GLY A 47 -16.09 -15.10 11.38
C GLY A 47 -16.00 -13.68 11.96
N ARG A 48 -16.66 -13.38 13.10
CA ARG A 48 -16.64 -12.09 13.80
C ARG A 48 -16.42 -12.21 15.31
N VAL A 49 -15.84 -13.30 15.79
CA VAL A 49 -15.52 -13.45 17.22
C VAL A 49 -14.37 -12.50 17.58
N ASN A 50 -14.54 -11.71 18.64
CA ASN A 50 -13.47 -10.88 19.19
C ASN A 50 -12.42 -11.81 19.81
N TRP A 51 -11.14 -11.66 19.42
CA TRP A 51 -10.05 -12.48 19.93
C TRP A 51 -9.95 -12.45 21.46
N GLN A 52 -10.33 -11.36 22.11
CA GLN A 52 -10.35 -11.23 23.58
C GLN A 52 -11.35 -12.19 24.24
N LEU A 53 -12.42 -12.56 23.54
CA LEU A 53 -13.40 -13.55 24.03
C LEU A 53 -12.97 -14.98 23.69
N TYR A 54 -12.13 -15.15 22.68
CA TYR A 54 -11.64 -16.46 22.24
C TYR A 54 -10.47 -16.95 23.11
N PHE A 55 -9.50 -16.08 23.38
CA PHE A 55 -8.36 -16.38 24.24
C PHE A 55 -8.68 -16.02 25.68
N THR A 56 -8.77 -16.99 26.58
CA THR A 56 -9.17 -16.80 27.99
C THR A 56 -7.99 -16.56 28.94
N ASP A 57 -6.76 -16.88 28.53
CA ASP A 57 -5.56 -16.66 29.34
C ASP A 57 -5.17 -15.18 29.40
N ARG A 58 -5.16 -14.62 30.61
CA ARG A 58 -4.79 -13.21 30.88
C ARG A 58 -3.37 -12.85 30.43
N TYR A 59 -2.42 -13.78 30.53
CA TYR A 59 -1.04 -13.51 30.11
C TYR A 59 -0.97 -13.40 28.60
N LEU A 60 -1.61 -14.34 27.88
CA LEU A 60 -1.71 -14.27 26.42
C LEU A 60 -2.40 -12.99 25.96
N GLN A 61 -3.52 -12.61 26.60
CA GLN A 61 -4.21 -11.36 26.26
C GLN A 61 -3.31 -10.14 26.43
N ALA A 62 -2.55 -10.06 27.52
CA ALA A 62 -1.63 -8.96 27.77
C ALA A 62 -0.47 -8.90 26.74
N LEU A 63 0.03 -10.05 26.30
CA LEU A 63 1.03 -10.14 25.24
C LEU A 63 0.46 -9.65 23.90
N ILE A 64 -0.74 -10.10 23.52
CA ILE A 64 -1.41 -9.65 22.29
C ILE A 64 -1.64 -8.13 22.33
N ASP A 65 -2.14 -7.59 23.43
CA ASP A 65 -2.36 -6.14 23.58
C ASP A 65 -1.06 -5.34 23.45
N THR A 66 0.05 -5.88 23.97
CA THR A 66 1.38 -5.27 23.84
C THR A 66 1.87 -5.32 22.39
N ALA A 67 1.68 -6.45 21.70
CA ALA A 67 2.02 -6.59 20.28
C ALA A 67 1.25 -5.58 19.41
N LEU A 68 -0.06 -5.46 19.61
CA LEU A 68 -0.90 -4.55 18.83
C LEU A 68 -0.54 -3.06 19.02
N LYS A 69 0.17 -2.71 20.10
CA LYS A 69 0.64 -1.34 20.36
C LYS A 69 2.03 -1.07 19.82
N ASN A 70 2.93 -2.05 19.91
CA ASN A 70 4.37 -1.82 19.74
C ASN A 70 4.98 -2.53 18.52
N ASN A 71 4.25 -3.45 17.88
CA ASN A 71 4.76 -4.20 16.74
C ASN A 71 5.12 -3.26 15.57
N GLN A 72 6.35 -3.40 15.06
CA GLN A 72 6.89 -2.49 14.04
C GLN A 72 6.26 -2.70 12.67
N GLU A 73 5.90 -3.93 12.28
CA GLU A 73 5.20 -4.19 11.01
C GLU A 73 3.81 -3.57 10.99
N LEU A 74 3.08 -3.64 12.12
CA LEU A 74 1.80 -2.97 12.26
C LEU A 74 1.96 -1.44 12.17
N ASN A 75 3.00 -0.88 12.80
CA ASN A 75 3.30 0.56 12.70
C ASN A 75 3.61 0.98 11.25
N ILE A 76 4.40 0.20 10.51
CA ILE A 76 4.66 0.43 9.08
C ILE A 76 3.36 0.40 8.28
N THR A 77 2.52 -0.62 8.51
CA THR A 77 1.22 -0.77 7.84
C THR A 77 0.31 0.44 8.08
N LEU A 78 0.30 1.01 9.29
CA LEU A 78 -0.44 2.23 9.59
C LEU A 78 0.08 3.44 8.80
N ARG A 79 1.40 3.55 8.58
CA ARG A 79 1.98 4.61 7.73
C ARG A 79 1.64 4.42 6.26
N GLU A 80 1.61 3.19 5.77
CA GLU A 80 1.18 2.90 4.40
C GLU A 80 -0.28 3.31 4.15
N ILE A 81 -1.17 3.13 5.15
CA ILE A 81 -2.55 3.64 5.08
C ILE A 81 -2.58 5.17 4.98
N GLU A 82 -1.74 5.87 5.74
CA GLU A 82 -1.61 7.34 5.66
C GLU A 82 -1.08 7.78 4.28
N MET A 83 -0.12 7.06 3.72
CA MET A 83 0.38 7.30 2.36
C MET A 83 -0.73 7.12 1.33
N ALA A 84 -1.50 6.03 1.40
CA ALA A 84 -2.64 5.80 0.52
C ALA A 84 -3.73 6.88 0.67
N ARG A 85 -3.97 7.37 1.88
CA ARG A 85 -4.88 8.49 2.14
C ARG A 85 -4.38 9.79 1.51
N ASN A 86 -3.08 10.06 1.57
CA ASN A 86 -2.48 11.24 0.96
C ASN A 86 -2.49 11.15 -0.58
N GLU A 87 -2.36 9.97 -1.16
CA GLU A 87 -2.56 9.77 -2.61
C GLU A 87 -3.99 10.14 -3.04
N VAL A 88 -5.01 9.77 -2.25
CA VAL A 88 -6.40 10.23 -2.51
C VAL A 88 -6.50 11.76 -2.49
N ARG A 89 -5.80 12.42 -1.56
CA ARG A 89 -5.75 13.89 -1.48
C ARG A 89 -5.05 14.49 -2.69
N ALA A 90 -3.94 13.92 -3.15
CA ALA A 90 -3.24 14.33 -4.35
C ALA A 90 -4.13 14.25 -5.60
N ARG A 91 -4.80 13.11 -5.81
CA ARG A 91 -5.77 12.93 -6.92
C ARG A 91 -6.98 13.86 -6.83
N LYS A 92 -7.42 14.21 -5.61
CA LYS A 92 -8.46 15.22 -5.41
C LYS A 92 -7.97 16.61 -5.83
N GLY A 93 -6.70 16.92 -5.59
CA GLY A 93 -6.06 18.17 -6.02
C GLY A 93 -5.95 18.28 -7.54
N GLU A 94 -5.53 17.21 -8.23
CA GLU A 94 -5.44 17.16 -9.71
C GLU A 94 -6.77 17.48 -10.42
N TYR A 95 -7.91 17.23 -9.76
CA TYR A 95 -9.24 17.54 -10.30
C TYR A 95 -9.62 19.02 -10.23
N LEU A 96 -8.99 19.79 -9.33
CA LEU A 96 -9.30 21.19 -9.10
C LEU A 96 -8.39 22.09 -9.95
N PRO A 97 -8.80 23.35 -10.23
CA PRO A 97 -7.91 24.32 -10.84
C PRO A 97 -6.66 24.54 -10.00
N SER A 98 -5.48 24.53 -10.64
CA SER A 98 -4.22 24.95 -10.05
C SER A 98 -4.06 26.45 -10.25
N VAL A 99 -3.78 27.19 -9.18
CA VAL A 99 -3.54 28.64 -9.23
C VAL A 99 -2.15 28.93 -8.69
N GLY A 100 -1.36 29.69 -9.44
CA GLY A 100 -0.01 30.09 -9.07
C GLY A 100 0.25 31.55 -9.38
N ILE A 101 1.33 32.09 -8.80
CA ILE A 101 1.84 33.43 -9.09
C ILE A 101 3.17 33.26 -9.80
N ARG A 102 3.34 33.96 -10.93
CA ARG A 102 4.56 33.96 -11.72
C ARG A 102 5.10 35.38 -11.81
N GLY A 103 6.33 35.56 -11.32
CA GLY A 103 7.14 36.74 -11.59
C GLY A 103 8.15 36.43 -12.69
N VAL A 104 8.26 37.31 -13.69
CA VAL A 104 9.28 37.26 -14.74
C VAL A 104 10.00 38.61 -14.74
N ALA A 105 11.32 38.56 -14.79
CA ALA A 105 12.16 39.72 -15.06
C ALA A 105 13.21 39.26 -16.08
N GLY A 106 13.20 39.88 -17.25
CA GLY A 106 14.09 39.51 -18.34
C GLY A 106 14.54 40.74 -19.12
N VAL A 107 15.49 40.52 -20.01
CA VAL A 107 15.91 41.49 -21.02
C VAL A 107 15.95 40.76 -22.36
N ASP A 108 15.41 41.38 -23.40
CA ASP A 108 15.51 40.88 -24.77
C ASP A 108 16.32 41.87 -25.62
N LYS A 109 17.15 41.35 -26.51
CA LYS A 109 17.89 42.13 -27.49
C LYS A 109 17.81 41.43 -28.82
N ALA A 110 17.02 41.98 -29.74
CA ALA A 110 17.06 41.54 -31.12
C ALA A 110 18.41 41.92 -31.76
N ALA A 111 19.00 41.00 -32.54
CA ALA A 111 20.19 41.31 -33.32
C ALA A 111 19.85 42.38 -34.37
N ARG A 112 20.68 43.43 -34.49
CA ARG A 112 20.37 44.64 -35.29
C ARG A 112 19.97 44.34 -36.73
N TYR A 113 20.68 43.42 -37.39
CA TYR A 113 20.46 43.06 -38.79
C TYR A 113 19.44 41.93 -38.98
N THR A 114 18.42 41.88 -38.13
CA THR A 114 17.26 41.00 -38.27
C THR A 114 16.00 41.85 -38.48
N SER A 115 14.93 41.27 -39.03
CA SER A 115 13.67 41.99 -39.23
C SER A 115 13.17 42.68 -37.94
N ARG A 116 13.20 41.95 -36.81
CA ARG A 116 12.83 42.48 -35.50
C ARG A 116 13.76 43.60 -35.03
N GLY A 117 15.08 43.38 -35.10
CA GLY A 117 16.07 44.37 -34.69
C GLY A 117 16.04 45.64 -35.53
N ALA A 118 15.84 45.54 -36.85
CA ALA A 118 15.72 46.72 -37.72
C ALA A 118 14.42 47.51 -37.45
N SER A 119 13.32 46.82 -37.13
CA SER A 119 12.06 47.48 -36.76
C SER A 119 12.16 48.22 -35.43
N GLU A 120 12.70 47.58 -34.39
CA GLU A 120 12.85 48.17 -33.05
C GLU A 120 13.74 49.43 -33.05
N ALA A 121 14.76 49.47 -33.91
CA ALA A 121 15.64 50.63 -34.08
C ALA A 121 14.91 51.90 -34.55
N ASN A 122 13.78 51.74 -35.23
CA ASN A 122 13.01 52.84 -35.82
C ASN A 122 11.74 53.17 -35.02
N ILE A 123 11.54 52.56 -33.85
CA ILE A 123 10.37 52.79 -32.99
C ILE A 123 10.77 53.66 -31.80
N GLU A 124 10.11 54.81 -31.67
CA GLU A 124 10.21 55.70 -30.51
C GLU A 124 9.06 55.43 -29.52
N ILE A 125 9.36 55.39 -28.22
CA ILE A 125 8.36 55.20 -27.15
C ILE A 125 7.63 56.51 -26.84
N ALA A 126 8.33 57.63 -27.03
CA ALA A 126 7.78 58.97 -26.97
C ALA A 126 8.57 59.83 -27.98
N PRO A 127 8.02 60.97 -28.46
CA PRO A 127 8.73 61.82 -29.40
C PRO A 127 10.15 62.16 -28.93
N GLY A 128 11.16 61.75 -29.71
CA GLY A 128 12.59 61.93 -29.40
C GLY A 128 13.17 60.96 -28.37
N ARG A 129 12.45 59.88 -28.02
CA ARG A 129 12.89 58.86 -27.04
C ARG A 129 12.83 57.46 -27.66
N GLU A 130 14.00 56.96 -28.03
CA GLU A 130 14.20 55.60 -28.56
C GLU A 130 13.79 54.51 -27.56
N THR A 131 13.50 53.33 -28.12
CA THR A 131 13.23 52.13 -27.33
C THR A 131 14.51 51.62 -26.64
N PRO A 132 14.50 51.27 -25.33
CA PRO A 132 15.66 50.71 -24.65
C PRO A 132 16.19 49.46 -25.35
N GLU A 133 17.50 49.40 -25.57
CA GLU A 133 18.19 48.23 -26.12
C GLU A 133 19.39 47.87 -25.20
N PRO A 134 19.36 46.74 -24.46
CA PRO A 134 18.33 45.70 -24.45
C PRO A 134 17.01 46.17 -23.80
N LEU A 135 15.90 45.59 -24.23
CA LEU A 135 14.55 45.91 -23.73
C LEU A 135 14.27 45.07 -22.48
N PRO A 136 14.12 45.68 -21.29
CA PRO A 136 13.68 44.95 -20.11
C PRO A 136 12.22 44.52 -20.27
N ASP A 137 11.83 43.44 -19.61
CA ASP A 137 10.44 42.98 -19.52
C ASP A 137 10.18 42.44 -18.12
N TYR A 138 9.25 43.07 -17.42
CA TYR A 138 8.83 42.68 -16.08
C TYR A 138 7.38 42.23 -16.13
N GLN A 139 7.08 41.08 -15.55
CA GLN A 139 5.73 40.52 -15.49
C GLN A 139 5.46 40.00 -14.08
N LEU A 140 4.29 40.29 -13.53
CA LEU A 140 3.77 39.63 -12.34
C LEU A 140 2.32 39.26 -12.60
N ALA A 141 2.05 37.96 -12.68
CA ALA A 141 0.72 37.46 -13.01
C ALA A 141 0.32 36.28 -12.13
N ALA A 142 -0.95 36.27 -11.74
CA ALA A 142 -1.60 35.05 -11.29
C ALA A 142 -2.01 34.25 -12.52
N TYR A 143 -1.69 32.96 -12.55
CA TYR A 143 -2.11 32.03 -13.59
C TYR A 143 -2.94 30.91 -12.97
N ALA A 144 -3.97 30.49 -13.69
CA ALA A 144 -4.80 29.35 -13.35
C ALA A 144 -4.80 28.34 -14.49
N THR A 145 -4.64 27.06 -14.19
CA THR A 145 -4.78 25.97 -15.16
C THR A 145 -5.74 24.92 -14.63
N TRP A 146 -6.60 24.41 -15.50
CA TRP A 146 -7.58 23.39 -15.12
C TRP A 146 -7.88 22.48 -16.31
N GLU A 147 -7.98 21.17 -16.06
CA GLU A 147 -8.47 20.22 -17.05
C GLU A 147 -9.92 19.88 -16.77
N VAL A 148 -10.80 20.09 -17.75
CA VAL A 148 -12.21 19.71 -17.65
C VAL A 148 -12.34 18.20 -17.86
N ASP A 149 -12.80 17.50 -16.83
CA ASP A 149 -12.87 16.04 -16.84
C ASP A 149 -14.14 15.49 -17.52
N ILE A 150 -14.21 15.63 -18.84
CA ILE A 150 -15.36 15.19 -19.67
C ILE A 150 -15.46 13.65 -19.67
N TRP A 151 -14.31 12.97 -19.74
CA TRP A 151 -14.21 11.52 -19.92
C TRP A 151 -14.01 10.75 -18.62
N HIS A 152 -14.19 11.40 -17.47
CA HIS A 152 -13.99 10.82 -16.14
C HIS A 152 -12.57 10.30 -15.89
N LYS A 153 -11.56 10.79 -16.61
CA LYS A 153 -10.14 10.44 -16.43
C LYS A 153 -9.69 10.75 -15.01
N LEU A 154 -9.91 11.98 -14.55
CA LEU A 154 -9.45 12.44 -13.23
C LEU A 154 -10.34 11.90 -12.10
N ARG A 155 -11.67 11.87 -12.32
CA ARG A 155 -12.63 11.28 -11.38
C ARG A 155 -12.39 9.80 -11.13
N ASN A 156 -12.15 9.01 -12.18
CA ASN A 156 -11.87 7.58 -12.04
C ASN A 156 -10.49 7.33 -11.41
N ALA A 157 -9.47 8.15 -11.72
CA ALA A 157 -8.17 8.06 -11.06
C ALA A 157 -8.28 8.29 -9.54
N LYS A 158 -9.06 9.29 -9.12
CA LYS A 158 -9.39 9.51 -7.70
C LYS A 158 -10.14 8.32 -7.10
N LYS A 159 -11.15 7.78 -7.77
CA LYS A 159 -11.90 6.61 -7.27
C LYS A 159 -10.98 5.39 -7.12
N ALA A 160 -10.05 5.17 -8.05
CA ALA A 160 -9.08 4.08 -7.97
C ALA A 160 -8.16 4.23 -6.75
N ALA A 161 -7.68 5.46 -6.47
CA ALA A 161 -6.92 5.76 -5.26
C ALA A 161 -7.74 5.52 -3.98
N VAL A 162 -9.04 5.85 -3.98
CA VAL A 162 -9.94 5.56 -2.85
C VAL A 162 -10.07 4.05 -2.63
N SER A 163 -10.29 3.27 -3.68
CA SER A 163 -10.36 1.81 -3.58
C SER A 163 -9.06 1.21 -3.02
N ARG A 164 -7.89 1.72 -3.44
CA ARG A 164 -6.59 1.31 -2.86
C ARG A 164 -6.43 1.69 -1.39
N TYR A 165 -6.89 2.87 -0.99
CA TYR A 165 -6.91 3.26 0.41
C TYR A 165 -7.80 2.33 1.25
N LEU A 166 -9.00 1.99 0.76
CA LEU A 166 -9.85 1.01 1.43
C LEU A 166 -9.18 -0.38 1.48
N ALA A 167 -8.52 -0.80 0.40
CA ALA A 167 -7.76 -2.06 0.34
C ALA A 167 -6.63 -2.10 1.39
N SER A 168 -5.91 -0.98 1.58
CA SER A 168 -4.88 -0.86 2.63
C SER A 168 -5.46 -1.00 4.04
N THR A 169 -6.70 -0.55 4.25
CA THR A 169 -7.40 -0.72 5.54
C THR A 169 -7.74 -2.18 5.81
N GLU A 170 -8.16 -2.93 4.79
CA GLU A 170 -8.35 -4.39 4.91
C GLU A 170 -7.02 -5.13 5.06
N GLY A 171 -5.96 -4.66 4.41
CA GLY A 171 -4.59 -5.12 4.65
C GLY A 171 -4.17 -5.00 6.12
N LYS A 172 -4.49 -3.88 6.78
CA LYS A 172 -4.30 -3.72 8.23
C LYS A 172 -5.02 -4.78 9.04
N ASN A 173 -6.28 -5.05 8.71
CA ASN A 173 -7.07 -6.06 9.42
C ASN A 173 -6.45 -7.45 9.26
N PHE A 174 -5.93 -7.79 8.08
CA PHE A 174 -5.19 -9.03 7.85
C PHE A 174 -3.91 -9.12 8.69
N VAL A 175 -3.10 -8.06 8.73
CA VAL A 175 -1.87 -8.00 9.55
C VAL A 175 -2.22 -8.16 11.04
N VAL A 176 -3.26 -7.48 11.53
CA VAL A 176 -3.72 -7.62 12.91
C VAL A 176 -4.13 -9.06 13.23
N THR A 177 -4.94 -9.70 12.38
CA THR A 177 -5.36 -11.09 12.60
C THR A 177 -4.18 -12.05 12.61
N ASN A 178 -3.22 -11.89 11.71
CA ASN A 178 -2.02 -12.75 11.70
C ASN A 178 -1.13 -12.49 12.91
N LEU A 179 -0.93 -11.24 13.32
CA LEU A 179 -0.12 -10.91 14.50
C LEU A 179 -0.73 -11.52 15.77
N VAL A 180 -2.04 -11.45 15.94
CA VAL A 180 -2.76 -12.12 17.04
C VAL A 180 -2.52 -13.63 17.00
N ALA A 181 -2.66 -14.26 15.83
CA ALA A 181 -2.45 -15.69 15.67
C ALA A 181 -0.99 -16.12 15.92
N GLU A 182 -0.01 -15.34 15.45
CA GLU A 182 1.41 -15.61 15.65
C GLU A 182 1.83 -15.51 17.11
N VAL A 183 1.37 -14.49 17.83
CA VAL A 183 1.62 -14.36 19.27
C VAL A 183 0.98 -15.52 20.03
N ALA A 184 -0.27 -15.88 19.71
CA ALA A 184 -0.94 -17.02 20.34
C ALA A 184 -0.23 -18.35 20.08
N ASN A 185 0.16 -18.62 18.83
CA ASN A 185 0.89 -19.84 18.49
C ASN A 185 2.24 -19.91 19.20
N ALA A 186 3.01 -18.82 19.22
CA ALA A 186 4.30 -18.78 19.90
C ALA A 186 4.16 -18.94 21.43
N TYR A 187 3.10 -18.38 22.03
CA TYR A 187 2.82 -18.55 23.45
C TYR A 187 2.43 -19.99 23.81
N TYR A 188 1.56 -20.64 23.00
CA TYR A 188 1.21 -22.03 23.24
C TYR A 188 2.38 -22.99 22.99
N GLU A 189 3.24 -22.69 22.01
CA GLU A 189 4.50 -23.43 21.81
C GLU A 189 5.40 -23.31 23.04
N LEU A 190 5.49 -22.12 23.64
CA LEU A 190 6.27 -21.91 24.86
C LEU A 190 5.74 -22.75 26.04
N LEU A 191 4.42 -22.75 26.24
CA LEU A 191 3.77 -23.58 27.25
C LEU A 191 3.99 -25.08 27.00
N ALA A 192 3.97 -25.52 25.74
CA ALA A 192 4.26 -26.90 25.37
C ALA A 192 5.71 -27.28 25.71
N LEU A 193 6.66 -26.39 25.43
CA LEU A 193 8.08 -26.58 25.75
C LEU A 193 8.33 -26.64 27.27
N ASP A 194 7.66 -25.82 28.07
CA ASP A 194 7.77 -25.88 29.54
C ASP A 194 7.28 -27.23 30.07
N ASN A 195 6.12 -27.70 29.59
CA ASN A 195 5.58 -29.01 29.96
C ASN A 195 6.52 -30.15 29.51
N GLN A 196 7.06 -30.06 28.29
CA GLN A 196 8.02 -31.03 27.78
C GLN A 196 9.29 -31.06 28.65
N LEU A 197 9.78 -29.90 29.08
CA LEU A 197 10.93 -29.79 29.97
C LEU A 197 10.67 -30.48 31.31
N ASP A 198 9.48 -30.31 31.89
CA ASP A 198 9.12 -30.93 33.16
C ASP A 198 8.97 -32.45 33.07
N ILE A 199 8.38 -32.96 31.99
CA ILE A 199 8.35 -34.40 31.70
C ILE A 199 9.77 -34.96 31.56
N VAL A 200 10.65 -34.24 30.85
CA VAL A 200 12.05 -34.65 30.67
C VAL A 200 12.81 -34.67 32.00
N LYS A 201 12.62 -33.68 32.88
CA LYS A 201 13.20 -33.68 34.23
C LYS A 201 12.73 -34.88 35.05
N GLN A 202 11.43 -35.19 35.04
CA GLN A 202 10.89 -36.36 35.73
C GLN A 202 11.49 -37.66 35.18
N ASN A 203 11.64 -37.77 33.86
CA ASN A 203 12.23 -38.94 33.23
C ASN A 203 13.72 -39.11 33.60
N ILE A 204 14.49 -38.01 33.68
CA ILE A 204 15.88 -38.06 34.16
C ILE A 204 15.97 -38.63 35.57
N VAL A 205 15.05 -38.25 36.47
CA VAL A 205 15.00 -38.81 37.84
C VAL A 205 14.72 -40.32 37.79
N ILE A 206 13.71 -40.75 37.02
CA ILE A 206 13.36 -42.17 36.88
C ILE A 206 14.54 -42.98 36.31
N GLN A 207 15.18 -42.49 35.25
CA GLN A 207 16.34 -43.15 34.63
C GLN A 207 17.56 -43.19 35.56
N SER A 208 17.77 -42.13 36.35
CA SER A 208 18.86 -42.08 37.33
C SER A 208 18.66 -43.11 38.44
N ASN A 209 17.44 -43.27 38.95
CA ASN A 209 17.10 -44.30 39.93
C ASN A 209 17.28 -45.71 39.32
N ALA A 210 16.87 -45.92 38.07
CA ALA A 210 17.07 -47.20 37.39
C ALA A 210 18.57 -47.53 37.20
N LEU A 211 19.39 -46.54 36.85
CA LEU A 211 20.85 -46.68 36.77
C LEU A 211 21.45 -47.11 38.12
N GLU A 212 20.99 -46.53 39.23
CA GLU A 212 21.43 -46.89 40.58
C GLU A 212 21.08 -48.35 40.93
N ILE A 213 19.85 -48.79 40.62
CA ILE A 213 19.44 -50.19 40.80
C ILE A 213 20.33 -51.14 39.99
N VAL A 214 20.65 -50.80 38.74
CA VAL A 214 21.49 -51.64 37.86
C VAL A 214 22.95 -51.68 38.37
N LYS A 215 23.46 -50.61 38.98
CA LYS A 215 24.76 -50.62 39.65
C LYS A 215 24.79 -51.60 40.82
N TYR A 216 23.78 -51.59 41.68
CA TYR A 216 23.68 -52.58 42.77
C TYR A 216 23.56 -54.02 42.26
N GLN A 217 22.81 -54.25 41.17
CA GLN A 217 22.74 -55.57 40.56
C GLN A 217 24.09 -56.03 40.00
N LYS A 218 24.91 -55.12 39.47
CA LYS A 218 26.26 -55.43 38.99
C LYS A 218 27.17 -55.82 40.16
N GLU A 219 27.13 -55.08 41.26
CA GLU A 219 27.88 -55.40 42.49
C GLU A 219 27.50 -56.78 43.05
N ALA A 220 26.22 -57.15 42.94
CA ALA A 220 25.72 -58.49 43.24
C ALA A 220 25.98 -59.54 42.13
N ALA A 221 26.78 -59.22 41.12
CA ALA A 221 27.11 -60.08 39.96
C ALA A 221 25.90 -60.59 39.16
N ARG A 222 24.75 -59.90 39.19
CA ARG A 222 23.52 -60.27 38.45
C ARG A 222 23.47 -59.73 37.02
N VAL A 223 24.23 -58.67 36.73
CA VAL A 223 24.30 -58.02 35.41
C VAL A 223 25.75 -57.65 35.07
N THR A 224 26.00 -57.31 33.80
CA THR A 224 27.33 -56.95 33.30
C THR A 224 27.59 -55.44 33.32
N GLU A 225 28.85 -55.03 33.20
CA GLU A 225 29.23 -53.62 33.03
C GLU A 225 28.54 -52.97 31.82
N LEU A 226 28.31 -53.75 30.74
CA LEU A 226 27.59 -53.27 29.56
C LEU A 226 26.18 -52.77 29.91
N ALA A 227 25.47 -53.44 30.84
CA ALA A 227 24.15 -53.01 31.29
C ALA A 227 24.22 -51.65 31.98
N VAL A 228 25.17 -51.45 32.91
CA VAL A 228 25.39 -50.16 33.59
C VAL A 228 25.67 -49.06 32.58
N ARG A 229 26.57 -49.30 31.61
CA ARG A 229 26.92 -48.31 30.58
C ARG A 229 25.76 -47.92 29.67
N LYS A 230 24.86 -48.86 29.36
CA LYS A 230 23.64 -48.56 28.58
C LYS A 230 22.69 -47.63 29.33
N PHE A 231 22.44 -47.88 30.62
CA PHE A 231 21.60 -47.00 31.44
C PHE A 231 22.24 -45.62 31.65
N GLU A 232 23.56 -45.58 31.86
CA GLU A 232 24.31 -44.33 31.98
C GLU A 232 24.21 -43.49 30.69
N ALA A 233 24.37 -44.13 29.53
CA ALA A 233 24.20 -43.47 28.24
C ALA A 233 22.77 -42.91 28.04
N GLU A 234 21.73 -43.63 28.46
CA GLU A 234 20.34 -43.15 28.33
C GLU A 234 20.08 -41.93 29.24
N VAL A 235 20.62 -41.91 30.47
CA VAL A 235 20.55 -40.73 31.35
C VAL A 235 21.22 -39.53 30.69
N PHE A 236 22.42 -39.70 30.13
CA PHE A 236 23.12 -38.60 29.45
C PHE A 236 22.39 -38.11 28.21
N LYS A 237 21.83 -39.01 27.41
CA LYS A 237 21.01 -38.66 26.24
C LYS A 237 19.79 -37.82 26.63
N THR A 238 19.08 -38.19 27.69
CA THR A 238 17.92 -37.43 28.16
C THR A 238 18.33 -36.07 28.75
N ARG A 239 19.50 -35.98 29.40
CA ARG A 239 20.08 -34.69 29.82
C ARG A 239 20.44 -33.78 28.65
N CYS A 240 20.95 -34.32 27.54
CA CYS A 240 21.18 -33.51 26.33
C CYS A 240 19.86 -32.93 25.81
N LEU A 241 18.80 -33.75 25.73
CA LEU A 241 17.46 -33.28 25.33
C LEU A 241 16.93 -32.17 26.24
N GLN A 242 17.21 -32.21 27.55
CA GLN A 242 16.85 -31.13 28.47
C GLN A 242 17.45 -29.79 28.04
N PHE A 243 18.73 -29.76 27.67
CA PHE A 243 19.40 -28.53 27.22
C PHE A 243 18.85 -28.03 25.88
N ASP A 244 18.52 -28.93 24.95
CA ASP A 244 17.88 -28.56 23.68
C ASP A 244 16.52 -27.89 23.91
N ILE A 245 15.70 -28.42 24.82
CA ILE A 245 14.40 -27.83 25.16
C ILE A 245 14.60 -26.46 25.83
N GLN A 246 15.56 -26.32 26.75
CA GLN A 246 15.88 -25.02 27.38
C GLN A 246 16.30 -23.97 26.34
N GLN A 247 17.09 -24.36 25.34
CA GLN A 247 17.46 -23.48 24.24
C GLN A 247 16.23 -23.06 23.43
N ASN A 248 15.33 -24.00 23.11
CA ASN A 248 14.09 -23.72 22.38
C ASN A 248 13.15 -22.80 23.15
N ILE A 249 13.08 -22.91 24.48
CA ILE A 249 12.34 -21.97 25.33
C ILE A 249 12.85 -20.56 25.10
N VAL A 250 14.17 -20.34 25.21
CA VAL A 250 14.79 -19.01 25.01
C VAL A 250 14.55 -18.48 23.59
N ILE A 251 14.64 -19.33 22.56
CA ILE A 251 14.36 -18.95 21.17
C ILE A 251 12.90 -18.49 21.02
N THR A 252 11.95 -19.24 21.60
CA THR A 252 10.53 -18.91 21.55
C THR A 252 10.22 -17.63 22.32
N GLU A 253 10.83 -17.41 23.48
CA GLU A 253 10.74 -16.13 24.22
C GLU A 253 11.26 -14.96 23.40
N ASN A 254 12.39 -15.13 22.72
CA ASN A 254 12.94 -14.10 21.83
C ASN A 254 12.01 -13.80 20.65
N ARG A 255 11.39 -14.84 20.05
CA ARG A 255 10.39 -14.67 19.00
C ARG A 255 9.18 -13.88 19.50
N ILE A 256 8.67 -14.19 20.68
CA ILE A 256 7.57 -13.43 21.29
C ILE A 256 8.01 -11.97 21.50
N ASN A 257 9.15 -11.71 22.14
CA ASN A 257 9.63 -10.34 22.37
C ASN A 257 9.80 -9.52 21.08
N PHE A 258 10.26 -10.16 19.99
CA PHE A 258 10.31 -9.56 18.67
C PHE A 258 8.92 -9.11 18.19
N LEU A 259 7.92 -10.00 18.27
CA LEU A 259 6.52 -9.67 17.92
C LEU A 259 5.94 -8.55 18.80
N LEU A 260 6.33 -8.52 20.08
CA LEU A 260 5.95 -7.47 21.03
C LEU A 260 6.67 -6.14 20.81
N GLY A 261 7.67 -6.09 19.94
CA GLY A 261 8.49 -4.90 19.71
C GLY A 261 9.31 -4.47 20.93
N ARG A 262 9.80 -5.42 21.75
CA ARG A 262 10.62 -5.15 22.94
C ARG A 262 11.88 -6.01 23.00
N PHE A 263 12.83 -5.64 23.86
CA PHE A 263 14.08 -6.38 24.03
C PHE A 263 13.86 -7.77 24.67
N PRO A 264 14.77 -8.74 24.40
CA PRO A 264 14.76 -10.06 25.03
C PRO A 264 14.56 -10.04 26.54
N GLN A 265 13.56 -10.76 27.02
CA GLN A 265 13.27 -10.99 28.43
C GLN A 265 12.39 -12.23 28.59
N THR A 266 12.36 -12.80 29.78
CA THR A 266 11.48 -13.93 30.09
C THR A 266 10.01 -13.56 29.91
N ILE A 267 9.19 -14.50 29.44
CA ILE A 267 7.75 -14.29 29.23
C ILE A 267 6.97 -14.85 30.43
N GLU A 268 6.25 -14.00 31.17
CA GLU A 268 5.35 -14.48 32.23
C GLU A 268 4.20 -15.31 31.65
N ARG A 269 3.90 -16.45 32.29
CA ARG A 269 2.91 -17.42 31.83
C ARG A 269 2.45 -18.34 32.97
N ASN A 270 1.45 -19.17 32.69
CA ASN A 270 0.91 -20.13 33.66
C ASN A 270 1.40 -21.55 33.36
N ASP A 271 2.43 -21.98 34.10
CA ASP A 271 3.18 -23.24 33.88
C ASP A 271 2.31 -24.52 34.00
N GLY A 272 1.12 -24.44 34.61
CA GLY A 272 0.23 -25.60 34.81
C GLY A 272 -0.95 -25.70 33.83
N ALA A 273 -1.10 -24.78 32.88
CA ALA A 273 -2.33 -24.64 32.11
C ALA A 273 -2.40 -25.49 30.83
N PHE A 274 -1.27 -25.90 30.26
CA PHE A 274 -1.24 -26.51 28.92
C PHE A 274 -2.02 -27.83 28.86
N SER A 275 -1.83 -28.72 29.83
CA SER A 275 -2.44 -30.05 29.87
C SER A 275 -3.97 -30.02 29.98
N ASN A 276 -4.55 -28.91 30.45
CA ASN A 276 -5.98 -28.71 30.63
C ASN A 276 -6.59 -27.77 29.58
N LEU A 277 -5.80 -27.33 28.59
CA LEU A 277 -6.25 -26.38 27.57
C LEU A 277 -7.15 -27.10 26.56
N VAL A 278 -8.44 -26.76 26.55
CA VAL A 278 -9.39 -27.19 25.53
C VAL A 278 -9.73 -25.99 24.65
N PRO A 279 -9.28 -25.96 23.38
CA PRO A 279 -9.67 -24.90 22.45
C PRO A 279 -11.20 -24.88 22.31
N PRO A 280 -11.83 -23.68 22.27
CA PRO A 280 -13.24 -23.60 21.98
C PRO A 280 -13.53 -24.21 20.60
N PRO A 281 -14.64 -24.95 20.43
CA PRO A 281 -15.02 -25.44 19.11
C PRO A 281 -15.27 -24.27 18.15
N VAL A 282 -14.83 -24.43 16.90
CA VAL A 282 -15.03 -23.46 15.82
C VAL A 282 -15.85 -24.10 14.70
N SER A 283 -17.04 -23.57 14.45
CA SER A 283 -17.92 -23.84 13.32
C SER A 283 -17.56 -22.97 12.10
N ALA A 284 -17.06 -23.59 11.04
CA ALA A 284 -16.69 -22.90 9.80
C ALA A 284 -17.89 -22.30 9.04
N GLY A 285 -19.11 -22.75 9.33
CA GLY A 285 -20.36 -22.28 8.72
C GLY A 285 -20.40 -22.37 7.20
N ILE A 286 -21.09 -21.41 6.56
CA ILE A 286 -21.25 -21.34 5.10
C ILE A 286 -19.97 -20.78 4.44
N PRO A 287 -19.33 -21.50 3.49
CA PRO A 287 -18.07 -21.09 2.85
C PRO A 287 -18.09 -19.69 2.25
N ALA A 288 -19.13 -19.35 1.49
CA ALA A 288 -19.25 -18.03 0.86
C ALA A 288 -19.28 -16.88 1.88
N LEU A 289 -20.00 -17.07 3.00
CA LEU A 289 -20.10 -16.06 4.05
C LEU A 289 -18.80 -15.95 4.85
N LEU A 290 -18.09 -17.06 5.06
CA LEU A 290 -16.79 -17.07 5.72
C LEU A 290 -15.74 -16.33 4.87
N LEU A 291 -15.64 -16.66 3.59
CA LEU A 291 -14.72 -16.00 2.65
C LEU A 291 -15.04 -14.51 2.49
N ALA A 292 -16.32 -14.12 2.54
CA ALA A 292 -16.70 -12.71 2.51
C ALA A 292 -16.24 -11.92 3.75
N ASN A 293 -15.93 -12.57 4.86
CA ASN A 293 -15.40 -11.92 6.06
C ASN A 293 -13.85 -11.82 6.06
N ARG A 294 -13.16 -12.56 5.19
CA ARG A 294 -11.69 -12.58 5.10
C ARG A 294 -11.12 -11.23 4.61
N PRO A 295 -10.29 -10.54 5.40
CA PRO A 295 -9.74 -9.24 5.01
C PRO A 295 -8.84 -9.30 3.77
N ASP A 296 -8.11 -10.38 3.56
CA ASP A 296 -7.27 -10.57 2.36
C ASP A 296 -8.11 -10.68 1.07
N ILE A 297 -9.27 -11.33 1.13
CA ILE A 297 -10.20 -11.41 -0.01
C ILE A 297 -10.84 -10.05 -0.29
N LYS A 298 -11.26 -9.31 0.74
CA LYS A 298 -11.78 -7.94 0.59
C LYS A 298 -10.73 -6.99 0.01
N LYS A 299 -9.48 -7.10 0.47
CA LYS A 299 -8.35 -6.35 -0.08
C LYS A 299 -8.21 -6.64 -1.59
N ALA A 300 -8.21 -7.91 -1.99
CA ALA A 300 -8.13 -8.30 -3.39
C ALA A 300 -9.31 -7.78 -4.24
N GLU A 301 -10.53 -7.79 -3.71
CA GLU A 301 -11.71 -7.23 -4.38
C GLU A 301 -11.60 -5.71 -4.60
N LEU A 302 -11.11 -4.98 -3.59
CA LEU A 302 -10.89 -3.54 -3.67
C LEU A 302 -9.73 -3.19 -4.63
N GLU A 303 -8.67 -3.98 -4.65
CA GLU A 303 -7.58 -3.87 -5.62
C GLU A 303 -8.07 -4.13 -7.05
N LEU A 304 -8.88 -5.17 -7.27
CA LEU A 304 -9.51 -5.43 -8.55
C LEU A 304 -10.43 -4.28 -8.99
N THR A 305 -11.18 -3.69 -8.05
CA THR A 305 -12.00 -2.50 -8.30
C THR A 305 -11.12 -1.32 -8.73
N ALA A 306 -9.97 -1.11 -8.09
CA ALA A 306 -9.03 -0.07 -8.46
C ALA A 306 -8.43 -0.29 -9.86
N SER A 307 -8.01 -1.53 -10.18
CA SER A 307 -7.49 -1.89 -11.52
C SER A 307 -8.53 -1.67 -12.61
N ASN A 308 -9.79 -2.04 -12.37
CA ASN A 308 -10.89 -1.79 -13.31
C ASN A 308 -11.10 -0.29 -13.59
N LEU A 309 -10.92 0.55 -12.56
CA LEU A 309 -10.96 2.00 -12.72
C LEU A 309 -9.74 2.53 -13.49
N ASP A 310 -8.55 2.00 -13.24
CA ASP A 310 -7.34 2.36 -14.00
C ASP A 310 -7.48 2.04 -15.49
N VAL A 311 -8.12 0.92 -15.86
CA VAL A 311 -8.46 0.61 -17.26
C VAL A 311 -9.32 1.72 -17.86
N GLN A 312 -10.31 2.24 -17.12
CA GLN A 312 -11.14 3.34 -17.57
C GLN A 312 -10.35 4.65 -17.69
N VAL A 313 -9.42 4.93 -16.77
CA VAL A 313 -8.51 6.08 -16.85
C VAL A 313 -7.61 5.98 -18.08
N ALA A 314 -7.01 4.82 -18.33
CA ALA A 314 -6.17 4.58 -19.49
C ALA A 314 -6.97 4.67 -20.80
N LYS A 315 -8.22 4.17 -20.79
CA LYS A 315 -9.16 4.33 -21.91
C LYS A 315 -9.45 5.81 -22.17
N ALA A 316 -9.66 6.61 -21.12
CA ALA A 316 -9.96 8.04 -21.24
C ALA A 316 -8.82 8.84 -21.91
N ARG A 317 -7.57 8.36 -21.82
CA ARG A 317 -6.40 8.97 -22.50
C ARG A 317 -6.43 8.86 -24.03
N PHE A 318 -7.28 8.03 -24.61
CA PHE A 318 -7.48 8.00 -26.07
C PHE A 318 -8.36 9.14 -26.57
N TYR A 319 -9.13 9.79 -25.69
CA TYR A 319 -10.01 10.90 -26.05
C TYR A 319 -9.31 12.26 -25.92
N PRO A 320 -9.81 13.30 -26.61
CA PRO A 320 -9.29 14.66 -26.47
C PRO A 320 -9.45 15.20 -25.04
N SER A 321 -8.42 15.86 -24.51
CA SER A 321 -8.47 16.59 -23.23
C SER A 321 -8.79 18.06 -23.46
N LEU A 322 -9.70 18.62 -22.66
CA LEU A 322 -10.02 20.05 -22.67
C LEU A 322 -9.29 20.75 -21.51
N GLY A 323 -8.25 21.52 -21.84
CA GLY A 323 -7.54 22.39 -20.91
C GLY A 323 -8.10 23.81 -20.93
N ILE A 324 -8.19 24.43 -19.76
CA ILE A 324 -8.51 25.85 -19.61
C ILE A 324 -7.34 26.48 -18.87
N SER A 325 -6.78 27.53 -19.46
CA SER A 325 -5.78 28.38 -18.83
C SER A 325 -6.28 29.81 -18.77
N ALA A 326 -6.01 30.49 -17.68
CA ALA A 326 -6.28 31.91 -17.53
C ALA A 326 -5.10 32.58 -16.85
N ALA A 327 -4.83 33.82 -17.21
CA ALA A 327 -3.84 34.65 -16.53
C ALA A 327 -4.39 36.06 -16.33
N VAL A 328 -4.00 36.68 -15.23
CA VAL A 328 -4.27 38.09 -14.96
C VAL A 328 -3.09 38.67 -14.18
N GLY A 329 -2.65 39.86 -14.55
CA GLY A 329 -1.48 40.46 -13.92
C GLY A 329 -1.08 41.78 -14.54
N TYR A 330 0.18 42.11 -14.33
CA TYR A 330 0.82 43.30 -14.86
C TYR A 330 2.05 42.92 -15.68
N GLN A 331 2.26 43.62 -16.79
CA GLN A 331 3.47 43.51 -17.59
C GLN A 331 3.91 44.88 -18.08
N ALA A 332 5.20 45.20 -17.94
CA ALA A 332 5.78 46.42 -18.47
C ALA A 332 7.28 46.27 -18.73
N PHE A 333 7.76 46.96 -19.76
CA PHE A 333 9.20 47.04 -20.06
C PHE A 333 9.96 48.04 -19.17
N ASN A 334 9.24 48.80 -18.35
CA ASN A 334 9.81 49.78 -17.41
C ASN A 334 9.09 49.70 -16.05
N PRO A 335 9.82 49.59 -14.91
CA PRO A 335 9.20 49.50 -13.59
C PRO A 335 8.30 50.69 -13.24
N SER A 336 8.59 51.89 -13.75
CA SER A 336 7.77 53.09 -13.52
C SER A 336 6.39 53.03 -14.18
N PHE A 337 6.22 52.16 -15.19
CA PHE A 337 4.94 51.93 -15.85
C PHE A 337 4.20 50.72 -15.28
N PHE A 338 4.86 49.87 -14.49
CA PHE A 338 4.36 48.56 -14.09
C PHE A 338 2.98 48.56 -13.43
N LEU A 339 2.65 49.58 -12.64
CA LEU A 339 1.36 49.72 -11.95
C LEU A 339 0.45 50.78 -12.59
N LYS A 340 0.71 51.20 -13.83
CA LYS A 340 -0.18 52.11 -14.57
C LYS A 340 -1.36 51.32 -15.13
N THR A 341 -2.52 51.51 -14.52
CA THR A 341 -3.79 50.89 -14.94
C THR A 341 -4.61 51.86 -15.79
N PRO A 342 -5.21 51.41 -16.91
CA PRO A 342 -5.32 50.02 -17.39
C PRO A 342 -4.17 49.54 -18.30
N GLU A 343 -3.22 50.40 -18.65
CA GLU A 343 -2.29 50.18 -19.75
C GLU A 343 -1.30 49.02 -19.53
N SER A 344 -0.95 48.72 -18.27
CA SER A 344 -0.05 47.62 -17.92
C SER A 344 -0.78 46.34 -17.51
N ILE A 345 -2.11 46.31 -17.57
CA ILE A 345 -2.89 45.11 -17.23
C ILE A 345 -2.74 44.06 -18.35
N LEU A 346 -2.30 42.88 -17.94
CA LEU A 346 -2.27 41.65 -18.72
C LEU A 346 -3.47 40.79 -18.31
N TYR A 347 -4.24 40.28 -19.26
CA TYR A 347 -5.19 39.20 -19.02
C TYR A 347 -5.29 38.26 -20.23
N SER A 348 -5.54 36.99 -19.97
CA SER A 348 -5.81 36.00 -21.00
C SER A 348 -6.73 34.90 -20.47
N MET A 349 -7.53 34.32 -21.37
CA MET A 349 -8.30 33.11 -21.11
C MET A 349 -8.25 32.27 -22.38
N ILE A 350 -7.67 31.08 -22.29
CA ILE A 350 -7.42 30.19 -23.41
C ILE A 350 -7.99 28.82 -23.08
N GLY A 351 -8.91 28.35 -23.91
CA GLY A 351 -9.37 26.96 -23.92
C GLY A 351 -8.65 26.20 -25.03
N GLU A 352 -8.06 25.06 -24.69
CA GLU A 352 -7.36 24.19 -25.64
C GLU A 352 -7.96 22.78 -25.64
N LEU A 353 -8.18 22.23 -26.83
CA LEU A 353 -8.62 20.85 -27.01
C LEU A 353 -7.49 20.06 -27.66
N VAL A 354 -6.86 19.17 -26.91
CA VAL A 354 -5.69 18.40 -27.35
C VAL A 354 -6.08 16.95 -27.54
N ALA A 355 -5.87 16.40 -28.74
CA ALA A 355 -6.15 15.01 -29.05
C ALA A 355 -4.85 14.28 -29.44
N PRO A 356 -4.59 13.07 -28.92
CA PRO A 356 -3.41 12.30 -29.33
C PRO A 356 -3.65 11.68 -30.71
N VAL A 357 -3.00 12.19 -31.76
CA VAL A 357 -3.21 11.70 -33.15
C VAL A 357 -2.08 10.78 -33.62
N VAL A 358 -0.82 11.15 -33.39
CA VAL A 358 0.37 10.43 -33.89
C VAL A 358 1.14 9.76 -32.74
N ASN A 359 1.74 8.60 -32.99
CA ASN A 359 2.56 7.82 -32.04
C ASN A 359 1.87 7.51 -30.69
N ARG A 360 0.76 6.76 -30.75
CA ARG A 360 -0.04 6.36 -29.58
C ARG A 360 0.52 5.17 -28.80
N ASN A 361 1.76 4.77 -29.03
CA ASN A 361 2.32 3.55 -28.43
C ASN A 361 2.35 3.63 -26.90
N ALA A 362 2.67 4.79 -26.32
CA ALA A 362 2.62 4.99 -24.88
C ALA A 362 1.21 4.82 -24.29
N ILE A 363 0.18 5.35 -24.97
CA ILE A 363 -1.22 5.26 -24.52
C ILE A 363 -1.74 3.82 -24.66
N LYS A 364 -1.41 3.15 -25.78
CA LYS A 364 -1.71 1.73 -25.99
C LYS A 364 -1.04 0.85 -24.94
N ALA A 365 0.25 1.06 -24.67
CA ALA A 365 0.99 0.34 -23.65
C ALA A 365 0.35 0.53 -22.27
N ALA A 366 0.06 1.77 -21.87
CA ALA A 366 -0.59 2.05 -20.59
C ALA A 366 -1.96 1.37 -20.46
N TYR A 367 -2.74 1.33 -21.54
CA TYR A 367 -4.04 0.63 -21.57
C TYR A 367 -3.90 -0.89 -21.46
N TYR A 368 -2.98 -1.50 -22.20
CA TYR A 368 -2.71 -2.93 -22.09
C TYR A 368 -2.14 -3.31 -20.72
N THR A 369 -1.22 -2.52 -20.17
CA THR A 369 -0.70 -2.73 -18.81
C THR A 369 -1.80 -2.65 -17.76
N SER A 370 -2.71 -1.67 -17.88
CA SER A 370 -3.84 -1.55 -16.94
C SER A 370 -4.82 -2.72 -17.08
N GLY A 371 -5.00 -3.23 -18.30
CA GLY A 371 -5.86 -4.38 -18.59
C GLY A 371 -5.28 -5.75 -18.21
N ALA A 372 -3.97 -5.83 -18.01
CA ALA A 372 -3.26 -7.04 -17.60
C ALA A 372 -3.11 -7.17 -16.07
N LYS A 373 -3.32 -6.07 -15.33
CA LYS A 373 -3.44 -6.05 -13.87
C LYS A 373 -4.85 -6.41 -13.46
#